data_AF-Q6BJR5-F1
#
_entry.id   AF-Q6BJR5-F1
#
_cell.length_a   1.000
_cell.length_b   1.000
_cell.length_c   1.000
_cell.angle_alpha   90.00
_cell.angle_beta   90.00
_cell.angle_gamma   90.00
#
_symmetry.space_group_name_H-M   'P 1'
#
loop_
_entity.id
_entity.type
_entity.pdbx_description
1 polymer ?
#
loop_
_entity_poly.entity_id
_entity_poly.type
_entity_poly.pdbx_seq_one_letter_code
_entity_poly.pdbx_strand_id
1 'polypeptide(L)'
;MINPYIELARRYKDNIDEDAYRLSRNHKQLENLRSNPKINIDAVLAGKEADDRLGCCIISRPAENVKSLISSIQYKLRDSVPESSALWLTPNEYLHMSVLEIDNTSTKNSIKEIVNILSSHIDQLITVANDGPELSNPLICFDANAIALTFTSVNRSHIKYRQKLFDSITSCGVDIRPRYHAPSAHITIIRFVEDLCEDELMALLDRIQVINNSLVNTKWKVSDCEFNYGLIWYGQQSQHI
;
A
#
# COMPACT_ATOMS: atom_id res chain seq x y z
N MET A 1 8.17 -19.57 11.70
CA MET A 1 8.89 -18.41 11.15
C MET A 1 9.05 -17.35 12.23
N ILE A 2 10.15 -16.59 12.26
CA ILE A 2 10.29 -15.45 13.19
C ILE A 2 9.45 -14.29 12.64
N ASN A 3 8.58 -13.70 13.47
CA ASN A 3 7.75 -12.57 13.07
C ASN A 3 8.63 -11.35 12.73
N PRO A 4 8.69 -10.89 11.46
CA PRO A 4 9.57 -9.80 11.04
C PRO A 4 9.18 -8.46 11.64
N TYR A 5 7.93 -8.31 12.09
CA TYR A 5 7.45 -7.07 12.70
C TYR A 5 7.97 -6.87 14.13
N ILE A 6 8.55 -7.88 14.79
CA ILE A 6 9.12 -7.73 16.14
C ILE A 6 10.25 -6.70 16.14
N GLU A 7 11.21 -6.83 15.22
CA GLU A 7 12.34 -5.89 15.15
C GLU A 7 11.88 -4.52 14.65
N LEU A 8 10.99 -4.49 13.66
CA LEU A 8 10.42 -3.24 13.15
C LEU A 8 9.67 -2.48 14.24
N ALA A 9 8.86 -3.15 15.06
CA ALA A 9 8.12 -2.53 16.15
C ALA A 9 9.04 -1.98 17.26
N ARG A 10 10.26 -2.52 17.39
CA ARG A 10 11.29 -1.96 18.27
C ARG A 10 11.97 -0.74 17.66
N ARG A 11 12.14 -0.72 16.33
CA ARG A 11 12.80 0.38 15.63
C ARG A 11 11.88 1.58 15.36
N TYR A 12 10.62 1.32 15.08
CA TYR A 12 9.61 2.30 14.70
C TYR A 12 8.50 2.28 15.73
N LYS A 13 8.75 2.94 16.87
CA LYS A 13 7.94 2.77 18.08
C LYS A 13 6.69 3.62 18.07
N ASP A 14 6.78 4.76 17.38
CA ASP A 14 5.78 5.81 17.35
C ASP A 14 5.77 6.53 16.00
N ASN A 15 4.97 7.58 15.92
CA ASN A 15 4.78 8.36 14.71
C ASN A 15 6.04 9.13 14.28
N ILE A 16 6.94 9.47 15.19
CA ILE A 16 8.16 10.22 14.88
C ILE A 16 9.13 9.32 14.11
N ASP A 17 9.33 8.09 14.59
CA ASP A 17 10.19 7.12 13.90
C ASP A 17 9.60 6.72 12.53
N GLU A 18 8.28 6.54 12.47
CA GLU A 18 7.54 6.23 11.24
C GLU A 18 7.66 7.38 10.22
N ASP A 19 7.56 8.63 10.67
CA ASP A 19 7.69 9.82 9.82
C ASP A 19 9.12 9.99 9.29
N ALA A 20 10.12 9.85 10.16
CA ALA A 20 11.53 9.92 9.79
C ALA A 20 11.89 8.87 8.73
N TYR A 21 11.35 7.64 8.84
CA TYR A 21 11.55 6.61 7.83
C TYR A 21 11.00 7.01 6.46
N ARG A 22 9.73 7.41 6.39
CA ARG A 22 9.10 7.73 5.10
C ARG A 22 9.71 8.98 4.47
N LEU A 23 10.09 9.99 5.25
CA LEU A 23 10.78 11.19 4.76
C LEU A 23 12.16 10.84 4.18
N SER A 24 12.97 10.07 4.91
CA SER A 24 14.28 9.63 4.44
C SER A 24 14.17 8.79 3.16
N ARG A 25 13.23 7.84 3.12
CA ARG A 25 12.97 7.03 1.92
C ARG A 25 12.55 7.91 0.75
N ASN A 26 11.60 8.83 0.96
CA ASN A 26 11.08 9.68 -0.11
C ASN A 26 12.15 10.61 -0.67
N HIS A 27 12.99 11.18 0.20
CA HIS A 27 14.13 11.99 -0.22
C HIS A 27 15.11 11.19 -1.08
N LYS A 28 15.47 9.97 -0.66
CA LYS A 28 16.34 9.09 -1.43
C LYS A 28 15.73 8.72 -2.80
N GLN A 29 14.42 8.46 -2.86
CA GLN A 29 13.76 8.14 -4.14
C GLN A 29 13.72 9.36 -5.08
N LEU A 30 13.56 10.56 -4.54
CA LEU A 30 13.67 11.79 -5.32
C LEU A 30 15.08 11.94 -5.93
N GLU A 31 16.13 11.75 -5.13
CA GLU A 31 17.52 11.80 -5.63
C GLU A 31 17.79 10.73 -6.70
N ASN A 32 17.30 9.51 -6.49
CA ASN A 32 17.43 8.42 -7.45
C ASN A 32 16.76 8.76 -8.79
N LEU A 33 15.52 9.25 -8.77
CA LEU A 33 14.79 9.57 -10.00
C LEU A 33 15.32 10.84 -10.69
N ARG A 34 15.87 11.79 -9.94
CA ARG A 34 16.58 12.96 -10.52
C ARG A 34 17.90 12.58 -11.19
N SER A 35 18.61 11.60 -10.63
CA SER A 35 19.91 11.16 -11.19
C SER A 35 19.75 10.10 -12.29
N ASN A 36 18.67 9.33 -12.26
CA ASN A 36 18.33 8.33 -13.26
C ASN A 36 16.80 8.36 -13.48
N PRO A 37 16.32 9.21 -14.42
CA PRO A 37 14.90 9.46 -14.66
C PRO A 37 14.23 8.29 -15.40
N LYS A 38 14.23 7.12 -14.77
CA LYS A 38 13.65 5.90 -15.30
C LYS A 38 12.56 5.38 -14.38
N ILE A 39 11.37 5.27 -14.93
CA ILE A 39 10.22 4.62 -14.29
C ILE A 39 10.05 3.19 -14.81
N ASN A 40 9.31 2.39 -14.06
CA ASN A 40 8.97 1.02 -14.39
C ASN A 40 7.49 0.97 -14.79
N ILE A 41 7.24 0.51 -16.01
CA ILE A 41 5.90 0.36 -16.55
C ILE A 41 5.24 -0.89 -15.98
N ASP A 42 4.03 -0.73 -15.44
CA ASP A 42 3.20 -1.84 -14.99
C ASP A 42 2.61 -2.55 -16.20
N ALA A 43 3.25 -3.64 -16.63
CA ALA A 43 2.92 -4.35 -17.86
C ALA A 43 1.48 -4.90 -17.89
N VAL A 44 0.93 -5.30 -16.74
CA VAL A 44 -0.44 -5.79 -16.64
C VAL A 44 -1.44 -4.65 -16.83
N LEU A 45 -1.25 -3.53 -16.12
CA LEU A 45 -2.13 -2.37 -16.28
C LEU A 45 -2.00 -1.71 -17.65
N ALA A 46 -0.82 -1.80 -18.28
CA ALA A 46 -0.59 -1.39 -19.65
C ALA A 46 -1.17 -2.36 -20.70
N GLY A 47 -1.80 -3.47 -20.28
CA GLY A 47 -2.38 -4.47 -21.18
C GLY A 47 -1.35 -5.28 -21.98
N LYS A 48 -0.08 -5.25 -21.58
CA LYS A 48 1.03 -5.97 -22.21
C LYS A 48 1.14 -7.41 -21.72
N GLU A 49 0.68 -7.67 -20.49
CA GLU A 49 0.72 -8.98 -19.83
C GLU A 49 -0.61 -9.30 -19.16
N ALA A 50 -0.91 -10.59 -19.00
CA ALA A 50 -2.02 -11.04 -18.16
C ALA A 50 -1.60 -11.08 -16.69
N ASP A 51 -2.49 -10.75 -15.76
CA ASP A 51 -2.20 -10.95 -14.34
C ASP A 51 -2.41 -12.42 -13.96
N ASP A 52 -1.34 -13.09 -13.58
CA ASP A 52 -1.37 -14.45 -13.04
C ASP A 52 -0.96 -14.50 -11.55
N ARG A 53 -0.70 -13.34 -10.93
CA ARG A 53 -0.18 -13.25 -9.57
C ARG A 53 -1.30 -13.43 -8.57
N LEU A 54 -1.38 -14.64 -8.02
CA LEU A 54 -2.30 -14.94 -6.93
C LEU A 54 -1.69 -14.52 -5.59
N GLY A 55 -2.49 -13.86 -4.77
CA GLY A 55 -2.13 -13.45 -3.42
C GLY A 55 -3.18 -13.81 -2.39
N CYS A 56 -2.85 -13.57 -1.13
CA CYS A 56 -3.73 -13.65 0.03
C CYS A 56 -3.34 -12.54 1.00
N CYS A 57 -4.28 -11.70 1.41
CA CYS A 57 -3.99 -10.49 2.16
C CYS A 57 -5.17 -10.08 3.03
N ILE A 58 -4.88 -9.48 4.19
CA ILE A 58 -5.84 -8.65 4.89
C ILE A 58 -5.60 -7.20 4.46
N ILE A 59 -6.64 -6.54 3.99
CA ILE A 59 -6.61 -5.14 3.57
C ILE A 59 -7.56 -4.30 4.42
N SER A 60 -7.39 -2.98 4.41
CA SER A 60 -8.34 -2.02 4.95
C SER A 60 -8.70 -0.99 3.88
N ARG A 61 -10.00 -0.72 3.72
CA ARG A 61 -10.50 0.28 2.77
C ARG A 61 -10.44 1.68 3.39
N PRO A 62 -9.97 2.70 2.65
CA PRO A 62 -9.95 4.06 3.16
C PRO A 62 -11.36 4.62 3.37
N ALA A 63 -11.52 5.44 4.40
CA ALA A 63 -12.74 6.21 4.62
C ALA A 63 -12.96 7.28 3.52
N GLU A 64 -14.19 7.76 3.37
CA GLU A 64 -14.59 8.67 2.28
C GLU A 64 -13.80 10.00 2.26
N ASN A 65 -13.39 10.50 3.42
CA ASN A 65 -12.53 11.69 3.50
C ASN A 65 -11.12 11.43 2.91
N VAL A 66 -10.56 10.25 3.14
CA VAL A 66 -9.27 9.83 2.55
C VAL A 66 -9.41 9.60 1.06
N LYS A 67 -10.49 8.93 0.62
CA LYS A 67 -10.78 8.75 -0.82
C LYS A 67 -10.92 10.10 -1.54
N SER A 68 -11.63 11.05 -0.93
CA SER A 68 -11.78 12.42 -1.47
C SER A 68 -10.43 13.14 -1.59
N LEU A 69 -9.56 13.00 -0.58
CA LEU A 69 -8.19 13.53 -0.64
C LEU A 69 -7.40 12.89 -1.79
N ILE A 70 -7.45 11.55 -1.91
CA ILE A 70 -6.76 10.81 -2.97
C ILE A 70 -7.24 11.26 -4.35
N SER A 71 -8.55 11.37 -4.57
CA SER A 71 -9.11 11.87 -5.84
C SER A 71 -8.61 13.27 -6.19
N SER A 72 -8.53 14.17 -5.21
CA SER A 72 -7.98 15.52 -5.42
C SER A 72 -6.49 15.49 -5.79
N ILE A 73 -5.70 14.63 -5.14
CA ILE A 73 -4.28 14.43 -5.43
C ILE A 73 -4.10 13.86 -6.85
N GLN A 74 -4.80 12.78 -7.18
CA GLN A 74 -4.76 12.13 -8.49
C GLN A 74 -5.10 13.12 -9.60
N TYR A 75 -6.14 13.93 -9.42
CA TYR A 75 -6.50 15.01 -10.35
C TYR A 75 -5.34 16.01 -10.55
N LYS A 76 -4.77 16.53 -9.45
CA LYS A 76 -3.68 17.53 -9.52
C LYS A 76 -2.39 17.01 -10.15
N LEU A 77 -2.10 15.71 -9.99
CA LEU A 77 -0.92 15.04 -10.53
C LEU A 77 -1.12 14.71 -12.01
N ARG A 78 -2.28 14.17 -12.40
CA ARG A 78 -2.61 13.93 -13.81
C ARG A 78 -2.56 15.22 -14.62
N ASP A 79 -3.10 16.31 -14.09
CA ASP A 79 -3.08 17.62 -14.75
C ASP A 79 -1.67 18.25 -14.84
N SER A 80 -0.64 17.64 -14.22
CA SER A 80 0.74 18.13 -14.30
C SER A 80 1.60 17.46 -15.37
N VAL A 81 1.09 16.40 -16.02
CA VAL A 81 1.76 15.73 -17.13
C VAL A 81 0.94 15.90 -18.42
N PRO A 82 1.55 16.31 -19.55
CA PRO A 82 0.88 16.39 -20.85
C PRO A 82 0.28 15.05 -21.27
N GLU A 83 1.07 13.96 -21.16
CA GLU A 83 0.62 12.60 -21.44
C GLU A 83 -0.10 11.99 -20.23
N SER A 84 -1.30 12.49 -19.97
CA SER A 84 -2.14 12.01 -18.85
C SER A 84 -2.49 10.51 -18.91
N SER A 85 -2.34 9.85 -20.06
CA SER A 85 -2.53 8.41 -20.23
C SER A 85 -1.43 7.58 -19.59
N ALA A 86 -0.23 8.13 -19.40
CA ALA A 86 0.89 7.43 -18.76
C ALA A 86 0.64 7.10 -17.29
N LEU A 87 -0.33 7.78 -16.65
CA LEU A 87 -0.69 7.59 -15.25
C LEU A 87 -1.98 6.79 -15.12
N TRP A 88 -1.88 5.54 -14.68
CA TRP A 88 -3.04 4.79 -14.23
C TRP A 88 -3.41 5.22 -12.81
N LEU A 89 -4.55 5.90 -12.68
CA LEU A 89 -5.09 6.34 -11.40
C LEU A 89 -5.83 5.17 -10.75
N THR A 90 -5.42 4.74 -9.55
CA THR A 90 -6.14 3.69 -8.82
C THR A 90 -7.61 4.08 -8.63
N PRO A 91 -8.58 3.28 -9.13
CA PRO A 91 -10.01 3.52 -8.95
C PRO A 91 -10.41 3.53 -7.47
N ASN A 92 -11.47 4.26 -7.13
CA ASN A 92 -11.88 4.47 -5.74
C ASN A 92 -12.22 3.15 -5.02
N GLU A 93 -12.92 2.26 -5.71
CA GLU A 93 -13.28 0.91 -5.28
C GLU A 93 -12.06 -0.01 -5.07
N TYR A 94 -10.93 0.32 -5.69
CA TYR A 94 -9.69 -0.44 -5.62
C TYR A 94 -8.71 0.12 -4.59
N LEU A 95 -8.92 1.35 -4.11
CA LEU A 95 -8.10 1.92 -3.05
C LEU A 95 -8.14 1.04 -1.81
N HIS A 96 -6.96 0.71 -1.30
CA HIS A 96 -6.78 -0.08 -0.10
C HIS A 96 -5.40 0.15 0.49
N MET A 97 -5.27 -0.08 1.79
CA MET A 97 -3.98 -0.35 2.42
C MET A 97 -3.88 -1.85 2.67
N SER A 98 -2.79 -2.47 2.24
CA SER A 98 -2.44 -3.80 2.69
C SER A 98 -2.11 -3.75 4.18
N VAL A 99 -2.99 -4.30 5.00
CA VAL A 99 -2.76 -4.42 6.44
C VAL A 99 -1.69 -5.47 6.67
N LEU A 100 -1.89 -6.67 6.12
CA LEU A 100 -0.93 -7.77 6.20
C LEU A 100 -1.03 -8.64 4.96
N GLU A 101 0.07 -8.68 4.21
CA GLU A 101 0.22 -9.62 3.10
C GLU A 101 0.59 -11.00 3.67
N ILE A 102 -0.21 -12.02 3.36
CA ILE A 102 -0.03 -13.39 3.82
C ILE A 102 0.76 -14.19 2.79
N ASP A 103 0.40 -14.03 1.52
CA ASP A 103 1.15 -14.59 0.39
C ASP A 103 0.93 -13.69 -0.84
N ASN A 104 1.89 -13.65 -1.76
CA ASN A 104 1.93 -12.66 -2.83
C ASN A 104 2.22 -13.24 -4.22
N THR A 105 2.63 -14.50 -4.32
CA THR A 105 2.92 -15.20 -5.59
C THR A 105 2.93 -16.70 -5.34
N SER A 106 1.76 -17.24 -4.99
CA SER A 106 1.59 -18.66 -4.68
C SER A 106 0.74 -19.38 -5.72
N THR A 107 0.87 -20.69 -5.78
CA THR A 107 0.01 -21.51 -6.66
C THR A 107 -1.44 -21.48 -6.16
N LYS A 108 -2.41 -21.78 -7.05
CA LYS A 108 -3.82 -21.92 -6.66
C LYS A 108 -4.02 -22.87 -5.46
N ASN A 109 -3.29 -23.97 -5.43
CA ASN A 109 -3.37 -24.96 -4.35
C ASN A 109 -2.87 -24.37 -3.02
N SER A 110 -1.74 -23.65 -3.05
CA SER A 110 -1.19 -22.99 -1.86
C SER A 110 -2.15 -21.95 -1.29
N ILE A 111 -2.79 -21.12 -2.14
CA ILE A 111 -3.78 -20.16 -1.65
C ILE A 111 -5.03 -20.89 -1.11
N LYS A 112 -5.50 -21.96 -1.77
CA LYS A 112 -6.63 -22.77 -1.26
C LYS A 112 -6.34 -23.37 0.12
N GLU A 113 -5.13 -23.88 0.33
CA GLU A 113 -4.71 -24.39 1.64
C GLU A 113 -4.76 -23.29 2.71
N ILE A 114 -4.22 -22.10 2.42
CA ILE A 114 -4.28 -20.95 3.33
C ILE A 114 -5.74 -20.59 3.65
N VAL A 115 -6.59 -20.45 2.62
CA VAL A 115 -8.01 -20.10 2.79
C VAL A 115 -8.74 -21.17 3.60
N ASN A 116 -8.48 -22.45 3.34
CA ASN A 116 -9.08 -23.55 4.09
C ASN A 116 -8.74 -23.48 5.59
N ILE A 117 -7.47 -23.22 5.93
CA ILE A 117 -7.02 -23.10 7.33
C ILE A 117 -7.65 -21.88 8.03
N LEU A 118 -7.71 -20.74 7.34
CA LEU A 118 -8.20 -19.48 7.92
C LEU A 118 -9.73 -19.37 7.93
N SER A 119 -10.44 -20.17 7.13
CA SER A 119 -11.90 -20.06 6.97
C SER A 119 -12.67 -20.15 8.30
N SER A 120 -12.28 -21.06 9.20
CA SER A 120 -12.90 -21.20 10.53
C SER A 120 -12.52 -20.11 11.53
N HIS A 121 -11.54 -19.27 11.20
CA HIS A 121 -11.00 -18.23 12.08
C HIS A 121 -11.28 -16.82 11.56
N ILE A 122 -11.97 -16.70 10.42
CA ILE A 122 -12.00 -15.44 9.67
C ILE A 122 -12.68 -14.31 10.44
N ASP A 123 -13.80 -14.57 11.11
CA ASP A 123 -14.52 -13.57 11.90
C ASP A 123 -13.66 -13.03 13.04
N GLN A 124 -12.90 -13.92 13.69
CA GLN A 124 -11.97 -13.54 14.76
C GLN A 124 -10.79 -12.71 14.20
N LEU A 125 -10.22 -13.12 13.06
CA LEU A 125 -9.12 -12.41 12.43
C LEU A 125 -9.54 -11.02 11.94
N ILE A 126 -10.73 -10.89 11.36
CA ILE A 126 -11.28 -9.61 10.95
C ILE A 126 -11.61 -8.74 12.16
N THR A 127 -12.10 -9.32 13.26
CA THR A 127 -12.29 -8.59 14.52
C THR A 127 -10.95 -8.02 15.03
N VAL A 128 -9.87 -8.81 15.01
CA VAL A 128 -8.53 -8.35 15.38
C VAL A 128 -8.02 -7.28 14.41
N ALA A 129 -8.25 -7.45 13.12
CA ALA A 129 -7.86 -6.49 12.09
C ALA A 129 -8.60 -5.15 12.22
N ASN A 130 -9.90 -5.17 12.58
CA ASN A 130 -10.71 -3.96 12.75
C ASN A 130 -10.36 -3.15 14.00
N ASP A 131 -9.65 -3.73 14.97
CA ASP A 131 -8.98 -2.99 16.04
C ASP A 131 -7.69 -2.34 15.50
N GLY A 132 -7.71 -1.67 14.34
CA GLY A 132 -6.54 -1.00 13.76
C GLY A 132 -6.19 0.32 14.45
N PRO A 133 -5.02 0.94 14.18
CA PRO A 133 -4.69 2.25 14.72
C PRO A 133 -5.49 3.39 14.05
N GLU A 134 -5.49 4.57 14.66
CA GLU A 134 -5.77 5.81 13.93
C GLU A 134 -4.49 6.27 13.23
N LEU A 135 -4.62 6.69 11.98
CA LEU A 135 -3.56 7.20 11.11
C LEU A 135 -3.81 8.68 10.80
N SER A 136 -2.73 9.44 10.59
CA SER A 136 -2.78 10.86 10.22
C SER A 136 -1.55 11.28 9.43
N ASN A 137 -1.39 12.60 9.23
CA ASN A 137 -0.24 13.23 8.58
C ASN A 137 0.03 12.66 7.19
N PRO A 138 -0.91 12.80 6.23
CA PRO A 138 -0.71 12.29 4.88
C PRO A 138 0.56 12.86 4.24
N LEU A 139 1.31 12.01 3.53
CA LEU A 139 2.46 12.38 2.72
C LEU A 139 2.46 11.55 1.44
N ILE A 140 2.56 12.21 0.29
CA ILE A 140 2.75 11.54 -0.99
C ILE A 140 4.21 11.07 -1.06
N CYS A 141 4.38 9.75 -1.12
CA CYS A 141 5.65 9.11 -1.39
C CYS A 141 5.64 8.47 -2.78
N PHE A 142 6.80 8.26 -3.36
CA PHE A 142 6.93 7.64 -4.68
C PHE A 142 8.24 6.86 -4.82
N ASP A 143 8.28 5.98 -5.81
CA ASP A 143 9.50 5.42 -6.37
C ASP A 143 9.29 5.17 -7.88
N ALA A 144 10.23 4.50 -8.54
CA ALA A 144 10.14 4.22 -9.96
C ALA A 144 8.90 3.41 -10.39
N ASN A 145 8.18 2.76 -9.48
CA ASN A 145 7.05 1.88 -9.81
C ASN A 145 5.67 2.51 -9.56
N ALA A 146 5.57 3.47 -8.65
CA ALA A 146 4.27 3.96 -8.18
C ALA A 146 4.37 5.26 -7.38
N ILE A 147 3.19 5.89 -7.22
CA ILE A 147 2.94 6.96 -6.26
C ILE A 147 1.94 6.44 -5.22
N ALA A 148 2.22 6.70 -3.95
CA ALA A 148 1.42 6.25 -2.82
C ALA A 148 1.14 7.40 -1.84
N LEU A 149 -0.08 7.41 -1.28
CA LEU A 149 -0.39 8.23 -0.12
C LEU A 149 -0.06 7.46 1.15
N THR A 150 0.80 8.04 2.00
CA THR A 150 1.32 7.39 3.21
C THR A 150 0.87 8.13 4.46
N PHE A 151 0.77 7.42 5.59
CA PHE A 151 0.34 7.97 6.87
C PHE A 151 1.26 7.51 8.01
N THR A 152 1.22 8.24 9.12
CA THR A 152 1.82 7.85 10.40
C THR A 152 0.74 7.52 11.41
N SER A 153 1.07 6.72 12.41
CA SER A 153 0.15 6.39 13.50
C SER A 153 -0.16 7.61 14.37
N VAL A 154 -1.31 7.63 15.05
CA VAL A 154 -1.65 8.67 16.04
C VAL A 154 -1.49 8.14 17.47
N ASN A 155 -2.12 7.00 17.76
CA ASN A 155 -2.25 6.46 19.11
C ASN A 155 -1.37 5.22 19.36
N ARG A 156 -1.35 4.29 18.40
CA ARG A 156 -0.66 3.02 18.48
C ARG A 156 0.07 2.78 17.16
N SER A 157 1.34 2.39 17.22
CA SER A 157 2.09 2.06 16.01
C SER A 157 1.37 1.02 15.16
N HIS A 158 1.21 1.34 13.87
CA HIS A 158 0.67 0.43 12.87
C HIS A 158 1.54 -0.82 12.69
N ILE A 159 2.83 -0.75 13.05
CA ILE A 159 3.76 -1.87 12.97
C ILE A 159 3.51 -2.86 14.11
N LYS A 160 3.25 -2.37 15.33
CA LYS A 160 2.79 -3.23 16.44
C LYS A 160 1.44 -3.89 16.13
N TYR A 161 0.56 -3.16 15.46
CA TYR A 161 -0.70 -3.72 14.96
C TYR A 161 -0.47 -4.86 13.95
N ARG A 162 0.40 -4.66 12.96
CA ARG A 162 0.81 -5.70 12.01
C ARG A 162 1.47 -6.90 12.70
N GLN A 163 2.29 -6.65 13.72
CA GLN A 163 2.88 -7.71 14.55
C GLN A 163 1.80 -8.58 15.20
N LYS A 164 0.81 -7.97 15.87
CA LYS A 164 -0.30 -8.69 16.53
C LYS A 164 -1.11 -9.52 15.53
N LEU A 165 -1.38 -8.96 14.35
CA LEU A 165 -2.14 -9.67 13.31
C LEU A 165 -1.34 -10.83 12.71
N PHE A 166 -0.03 -10.64 12.49
CA PHE A 166 0.88 -11.71 12.09
C PHE A 166 0.84 -12.86 13.10
N ASP A 167 1.01 -12.57 14.39
CA ASP A 167 0.99 -13.59 15.45
C ASP A 167 -0.35 -14.34 15.44
N SER A 168 -1.47 -13.61 15.28
CA SER A 168 -2.82 -14.20 15.19
C SER A 168 -2.96 -15.17 14.02
N ILE A 169 -2.50 -14.81 12.82
CA ILE A 169 -2.59 -15.68 11.63
C ILE A 169 -1.67 -16.88 11.78
N THR A 170 -0.44 -16.70 12.26
CA THR A 170 0.48 -17.82 12.46
C THR A 170 -0.01 -18.80 13.53
N SER A 171 -0.77 -18.32 14.52
CA SER A 171 -1.38 -19.20 15.54
C SER A 171 -2.43 -20.14 14.97
N CYS A 172 -3.01 -19.81 13.81
CA CYS A 172 -3.91 -20.69 13.05
C CYS A 172 -3.16 -21.76 12.24
N GLY A 173 -1.82 -21.76 12.22
CA GLY A 173 -1.00 -22.72 11.47
C GLY A 173 -0.65 -22.30 10.05
N VAL A 174 -0.86 -21.03 9.67
CA VAL A 174 -0.46 -20.49 8.36
C VAL A 174 0.96 -19.92 8.42
N ASP A 175 1.77 -20.28 7.43
CA ASP A 175 3.08 -19.68 7.19
C ASP A 175 2.93 -18.42 6.32
N ILE A 176 3.36 -17.27 6.83
CA ILE A 176 3.17 -15.97 6.17
C ILE A 176 4.42 -15.63 5.34
N ARG A 177 4.24 -15.37 4.04
CA ARG A 177 5.30 -15.13 3.05
C ARG A 177 5.09 -13.77 2.36
N PRO A 178 5.24 -12.66 3.08
CA PRO A 178 5.10 -11.34 2.49
C PRO A 178 6.30 -11.04 1.58
N ARG A 179 6.06 -10.29 0.50
CA ARG A 179 7.10 -9.81 -0.41
C ARG A 179 8.02 -8.81 0.29
N TYR A 180 7.44 -7.97 1.14
CA TYR A 180 8.14 -6.98 1.93
C TYR A 180 7.38 -6.66 3.21
N HIS A 181 8.13 -6.36 4.27
CA HIS A 181 7.61 -5.93 5.57
C HIS A 181 7.99 -4.47 5.85
N ALA A 182 7.87 -3.59 4.85
CA ALA A 182 8.24 -2.19 5.02
C ALA A 182 7.39 -1.51 6.13
N PRO A 183 7.99 -0.64 6.98
CA PRO A 183 7.32 0.08 8.05
C PRO A 183 6.52 1.28 7.49
N SER A 184 5.54 0.99 6.63
CA SER A 184 4.76 2.01 5.94
C SER A 184 3.28 1.62 5.87
N ALA A 185 2.43 2.51 6.38
CA ALA A 185 0.99 2.53 6.14
C ALA A 185 0.73 3.36 4.89
N HIS A 186 0.46 2.70 3.76
CA HIS A 186 0.33 3.38 2.47
C HIS A 186 -0.80 2.80 1.62
N ILE A 187 -1.35 3.67 0.77
CA ILE A 187 -2.31 3.35 -0.27
C ILE A 187 -1.65 3.70 -1.60
N THR A 188 -1.56 2.75 -2.53
CA THR A 188 -1.09 3.04 -3.88
C THR A 188 -2.16 3.80 -4.64
N ILE A 189 -1.83 4.98 -5.16
CA ILE A 189 -2.79 5.87 -5.81
C ILE A 189 -2.54 6.05 -7.31
N ILE A 190 -1.30 5.86 -7.78
CA ILE A 190 -0.97 5.92 -9.21
C ILE A 190 0.09 4.86 -9.54
N ARG A 191 -0.05 4.26 -10.72
CA ARG A 191 0.95 3.41 -11.39
C ARG A 191 1.31 4.02 -12.74
N PHE A 192 2.52 3.73 -13.22
CA PHE A 192 2.95 4.13 -14.56
C PHE A 192 2.59 3.03 -15.57
N VAL A 193 1.91 3.38 -16.66
CA VAL A 193 1.52 2.44 -17.74
C VAL A 193 2.14 2.77 -19.09
N GLU A 194 2.67 3.97 -19.23
CA GLU A 194 3.48 4.42 -20.36
C GLU A 194 4.69 5.19 -19.82
N ASP A 195 5.75 5.31 -20.62
CA ASP A 195 6.93 6.07 -20.25
C ASP A 195 6.59 7.57 -20.18
N LEU A 196 7.32 8.31 -19.35
CA LEU A 196 7.31 9.76 -19.32
C LEU A 196 8.68 10.23 -19.80
N CYS A 197 8.73 11.30 -20.59
CA CYS A 197 10.01 11.93 -20.86
C CYS A 197 10.56 12.59 -19.60
N GLU A 198 11.86 12.90 -19.59
CA GLU A 198 12.55 13.44 -18.42
C GLU A 198 11.87 14.71 -17.87
N ASP A 199 11.50 15.65 -18.75
CA ASP A 199 10.84 16.91 -18.36
C ASP A 199 9.49 16.66 -17.69
N GLU A 200 8.71 15.70 -18.18
CA GLU A 200 7.41 15.35 -17.61
C GLU A 200 7.55 14.68 -16.25
N LEU A 201 8.53 13.78 -16.10
CA LEU A 201 8.84 13.16 -14.82
C LEU A 201 9.28 14.23 -13.80
N MET A 202 10.14 15.18 -14.19
CA MET A 202 10.56 16.26 -13.29
C MET A 202 9.37 17.15 -12.90
N ALA A 203 8.51 17.52 -13.84
CA ALA A 203 7.30 18.29 -13.55
C ALA A 203 6.37 17.56 -12.56
N LEU A 204 6.21 16.24 -12.72
CA LEU A 204 5.43 15.40 -11.81
C LEU A 204 6.05 15.36 -10.41
N LEU A 205 7.38 15.20 -10.31
CA LEU A 205 8.10 15.17 -9.04
C LEU A 205 7.99 16.51 -8.30
N ASP A 206 8.17 17.63 -9.00
CA ASP A 206 8.04 18.97 -8.42
C ASP A 206 6.58 19.24 -8.00
N ARG A 207 5.60 18.77 -8.78
CA ARG A 207 4.18 18.84 -8.40
C ARG A 207 3.89 18.08 -7.10
N ILE A 208 4.47 16.89 -6.92
CA ILE A 208 4.35 16.13 -5.68
C ILE A 208 4.87 16.93 -4.48
N GLN A 209 6.02 17.61 -4.63
CA GLN A 209 6.57 18.45 -3.55
C GLN A 209 5.64 19.62 -3.20
N VAL A 210 5.09 20.30 -4.21
CA VAL A 210 4.12 21.39 -4.02
C VAL A 210 2.87 20.91 -3.27
N ILE A 211 2.33 19.76 -3.66
CA ILE A 211 1.16 19.18 -2.99
C ILE A 211 1.52 18.82 -1.54
N ASN A 212 2.64 18.14 -1.30
CA ASN A 212 3.08 17.77 0.04
C ASN A 212 3.19 18.96 1.00
N ASN A 213 3.68 20.11 0.52
CA ASN A 213 3.80 21.35 1.31
C ASN A 213 2.44 21.98 1.70
N SER A 214 1.34 21.55 1.07
CA SER A 214 -0.01 22.08 1.29
C SER A 214 -1.04 21.01 1.65
N LEU A 215 -0.60 19.77 1.95
CA LEU A 215 -1.49 18.70 2.36
C LEU A 215 -2.16 19.02 3.70
N VAL A 216 -3.48 18.97 3.71
CA VAL A 216 -4.26 19.10 4.94
C VAL A 216 -4.17 17.79 5.72
N ASN A 217 -3.94 17.91 7.03
CA ASN A 217 -3.95 16.75 7.89
C ASN A 217 -5.30 16.02 7.80
N THR A 218 -5.24 14.73 7.48
CA THR A 218 -6.42 13.89 7.29
C THR A 218 -6.26 12.65 8.16
N LYS A 219 -7.26 12.39 9.00
CA LYS A 219 -7.29 11.24 9.89
C LYS A 219 -8.05 10.08 9.26
N TRP A 220 -7.59 8.86 9.58
CA TRP A 220 -8.20 7.62 9.14
C TRP A 220 -8.07 6.55 10.22
N LYS A 221 -9.18 6.02 10.70
CA LYS A 221 -9.18 4.81 11.52
C LYS A 221 -9.05 3.61 10.60
N VAL A 222 -8.03 2.78 10.81
CA VAL A 222 -7.91 1.49 10.12
C VAL A 222 -8.99 0.57 10.66
N SER A 223 -10.01 0.33 9.83
CA SER A 223 -11.20 -0.49 10.07
C SER A 223 -11.66 -1.08 8.74
N ASP A 224 -12.86 -1.67 8.72
CA ASP A 224 -13.49 -2.22 7.51
C ASP A 224 -12.52 -3.14 6.74
N CYS A 225 -11.86 -3.99 7.53
CA CYS A 225 -10.86 -4.90 7.02
C CYS A 225 -11.51 -6.06 6.28
N GLU A 226 -10.90 -6.44 5.16
CA GLU A 226 -11.34 -7.54 4.30
C GLU A 226 -10.21 -8.56 4.21
N PHE A 227 -10.59 -9.84 4.15
CA PHE A 227 -9.67 -10.91 3.77
C PHE A 227 -9.89 -11.25 2.30
N ASN A 228 -8.86 -10.96 1.50
CA ASN A 228 -8.91 -11.06 0.05
C ASN A 228 -7.88 -12.07 -0.45
N TYR A 229 -8.22 -12.80 -1.52
CA TYR A 229 -7.34 -13.82 -2.08
C TYR A 229 -7.58 -14.04 -3.58
N GLY A 230 -6.58 -14.49 -4.32
CA GLY A 230 -6.65 -14.62 -5.78
C GLY A 230 -5.98 -13.44 -6.49
N LEU A 231 -6.56 -12.94 -7.59
CA LEU A 231 -6.01 -11.81 -8.35
C LEU A 231 -6.36 -10.49 -7.68
N ILE A 232 -5.58 -10.13 -6.66
CA ILE A 232 -5.88 -9.02 -5.74
C ILE A 232 -4.86 -7.88 -5.81
N TRP A 233 -3.91 -7.94 -6.74
CA TRP A 233 -2.73 -7.06 -6.79
C TRP A 233 -3.09 -5.57 -6.87
N TYR A 234 -4.17 -5.24 -7.57
CA TYR A 234 -4.62 -3.86 -7.75
C TYR A 234 -5.77 -3.47 -6.84
N GLY A 235 -6.17 -4.33 -5.89
CA GLY A 235 -7.29 -4.07 -4.99
C GLY A 235 -8.65 -4.54 -5.48
N GLN A 236 -8.69 -5.30 -6.60
CA GLN A 236 -9.88 -6.01 -7.05
C GLN A 236 -10.35 -6.97 -5.94
N GLN A 237 -11.66 -7.08 -5.75
CA GLN A 237 -12.22 -8.18 -4.99
C GLN A 237 -12.12 -9.44 -5.83
N SER A 238 -11.17 -10.30 -5.49
CA SER A 238 -11.18 -11.69 -5.94
C SER A 238 -11.40 -12.55 -4.70
N GLN A 239 -12.35 -13.47 -4.78
CA GLN A 239 -12.54 -14.59 -3.86
C GLN A 239 -12.65 -15.88 -4.70
N HIS A 240 -11.94 -15.90 -5.83
CA HIS A 240 -12.05 -16.95 -6.82
C HIS A 240 -10.65 -17.51 -7.12
N ILE A 241 -10.45 -18.78 -6.79
CA ILE A 241 -9.22 -19.57 -7.02
C ILE A 241 -9.58 -21.03 -7.23
#